data_AF-A0A9E2MZT0-F1
#
_entry.id   AF-A0A9E2MZT0-F1
#
_cell.length_a   1.000
_cell.length_b   1.000
_cell.length_c   1.000
_cell.angle_alpha   90.00
_cell.angle_beta   90.00
_cell.angle_gamma   90.00
#
_symmetry.space_group_name_H-M   'P 1'
#
loop_
_entity.id
_entity.type
_entity.pdbx_description
1 polymer ?
#
loop_
_entity_poly.entity_id
_entity_poly.type
_entity_poly.pdbx_seq_one_letter_code
_entity_poly.pdbx_strand_id
1 'polypeptide(L)'
;MINIYMNRKFNKLIKIFLILIIPFLYSCDKGIEPYPVETGPDITSFEGKVTFVGAWPEGINRTYIVVFSEPSRFDVNTLQYIIGPIPYGVSEFNYNSIENNLGLIPKLAAGEYPYVIVAQSKTPELSLLRQDWTVAGIYFNQGNTALPGILKIEQGKVVSGINITCDFNNPPVQPPSRWKMNYE
;
A
#
# COMPACT_ATOMS: atom_id res chain seq x y z
N MET A 1 -74.41 -16.38 43.48
CA MET A 1 -73.04 -16.96 43.52
C MET A 1 -72.39 -17.00 42.13
N ILE A 2 -72.52 -15.92 41.31
CA ILE A 2 -72.05 -15.90 39.91
C ILE A 2 -71.02 -14.77 39.66
N ASN A 3 -71.11 -13.65 40.39
CA ASN A 3 -70.23 -12.48 40.20
C ASN A 3 -68.75 -12.68 40.56
N ILE A 4 -68.42 -13.59 41.49
CA ILE A 4 -67.03 -13.84 41.91
C ILE A 4 -66.27 -14.69 40.87
N TYR A 5 -66.98 -15.52 40.10
CA TYR A 5 -66.37 -16.45 39.14
C TYR A 5 -65.94 -15.77 37.84
N MET A 6 -66.68 -14.76 37.39
CA MET A 6 -66.33 -13.95 36.21
C MET A 6 -65.06 -13.10 36.44
N ASN A 7 -64.90 -12.51 37.62
CA ASN A 7 -63.76 -11.65 37.94
C ASN A 7 -62.43 -12.43 37.98
N ARG A 8 -62.45 -13.70 38.42
CA ARG A 8 -61.27 -14.58 38.39
C ARG A 8 -60.87 -15.03 36.98
N LYS A 9 -61.83 -15.26 36.07
CA LYS A 9 -61.54 -15.58 34.66
C LYS A 9 -61.07 -14.35 33.88
N PHE A 10 -61.66 -13.19 34.14
CA PHE A 10 -61.27 -11.92 33.54
C PHE A 10 -59.84 -11.50 33.95
N ASN A 11 -59.48 -11.66 35.22
CA ASN A 11 -58.12 -11.41 35.69
C ASN A 11 -57.08 -12.42 35.16
N LYS A 12 -57.49 -13.66 34.85
CA LYS A 12 -56.63 -14.64 34.15
C LYS A 12 -56.44 -14.26 32.68
N LEU A 13 -57.50 -13.82 31.99
CA LEU A 13 -57.44 -13.34 30.61
C LEU A 13 -56.57 -12.09 30.47
N ILE A 14 -56.68 -11.14 31.40
CA ILE A 14 -55.82 -9.94 31.44
C ILE A 14 -54.35 -10.29 31.67
N LYS A 15 -54.05 -11.24 32.57
CA LYS A 15 -52.68 -11.70 32.81
C LYS A 15 -52.07 -12.42 31.61
N ILE A 16 -52.87 -13.24 30.91
CA ILE A 16 -52.45 -13.91 29.67
C ILE A 16 -52.19 -12.88 28.57
N PHE A 17 -53.06 -11.88 28.44
CA PHE A 17 -52.91 -10.79 27.47
C PHE A 17 -51.67 -9.94 27.74
N LEU A 18 -51.38 -9.60 29.01
CA LEU A 18 -50.17 -8.88 29.40
C LEU A 18 -48.90 -9.69 29.13
N ILE A 19 -48.91 -11.01 29.35
CA ILE A 19 -47.77 -11.90 29.03
C ILE A 19 -47.52 -11.98 27.52
N LEU A 20 -48.58 -11.93 26.71
CA LEU A 20 -48.50 -11.97 25.24
C LEU A 20 -48.03 -10.65 24.62
N ILE A 21 -48.23 -9.51 25.30
CA ILE A 21 -47.80 -8.18 24.82
C ILE A 21 -46.32 -7.89 25.08
N ILE A 22 -45.75 -8.45 26.14
CA ILE A 22 -44.34 -8.25 26.50
C ILE A 22 -43.36 -8.56 25.34
N PRO A 23 -43.49 -9.66 24.56
CA PRO A 23 -42.57 -9.91 23.44
C PRO A 23 -42.69 -8.94 22.27
N PHE A 24 -43.82 -8.23 22.11
CA PHE A 24 -43.98 -7.21 21.05
C PHE A 24 -43.24 -5.90 21.37
N LEU A 25 -43.03 -5.57 22.65
CA LEU A 25 -42.30 -4.38 23.07
C LEU A 25 -40.76 -4.56 23.01
N TYR A 26 -40.28 -5.79 22.83
CA TYR A 26 -38.87 -6.11 22.58
C TYR A 26 -38.56 -6.32 21.09
N SER A 27 -39.49 -6.01 20.18
CA SER A 27 -39.16 -5.87 18.75
C SER A 27 -38.39 -4.57 18.58
N CYS A 28 -37.09 -4.71 18.79
CA CYS A 28 -36.10 -3.66 18.73
C CYS A 28 -36.08 -3.05 17.32
N ASP A 29 -36.33 -1.74 17.26
CA ASP A 29 -36.06 -0.85 16.13
C ASP A 29 -34.58 -0.92 15.74
N LYS A 30 -34.22 -1.97 15.01
CA LYS A 30 -33.16 -1.83 14.02
C LYS A 30 -33.88 -1.61 12.72
N GLY A 31 -34.10 -0.32 12.41
CA GLY A 31 -34.43 0.11 11.06
C GLY A 31 -33.46 -0.59 10.09
N ILE A 32 -33.92 -0.81 8.87
CA ILE A 32 -33.09 -1.34 7.79
C ILE A 32 -31.99 -0.31 7.59
N GLU A 33 -30.87 -0.51 8.30
CA GLU A 33 -29.66 0.27 8.11
C GLU A 33 -29.36 0.10 6.62
N PRO A 34 -29.29 1.18 5.83
CA PRO A 34 -28.94 1.06 4.43
C PRO A 34 -27.66 0.23 4.41
N TYR A 35 -27.64 -0.84 3.62
CA TYR A 35 -26.45 -1.66 3.43
C TYR A 35 -25.26 -0.70 3.36
N PRO A 36 -24.18 -0.94 4.14
CA PRO A 36 -23.01 -0.09 4.05
C PRO A 36 -22.72 0.05 2.57
N VAL A 37 -22.80 1.29 2.08
CA VAL A 37 -22.41 1.57 0.70
C VAL A 37 -21.02 0.98 0.63
N GLU A 38 -20.86 -0.10 -0.12
CA GLU A 38 -19.54 -0.59 -0.47
C GLU A 38 -18.93 0.57 -1.25
N THR A 39 -18.28 1.49 -0.53
CA THR A 39 -17.17 2.24 -1.09
C THR A 39 -16.32 1.13 -1.67
N GLY A 40 -16.26 1.07 -3.00
CA GLY A 40 -15.51 0.04 -3.72
C GLY A 40 -14.14 -0.13 -3.04
N PRO A 41 -13.52 -1.31 -3.13
CA PRO A 41 -12.39 -1.71 -2.29
C PRO A 41 -11.49 -0.51 -2.02
N ASP A 42 -11.14 -0.18 -0.77
CA ASP A 42 -10.23 0.92 -0.49
C ASP A 42 -8.88 0.64 -1.18
N ILE A 43 -8.78 1.03 -2.45
CA ILE A 43 -7.66 0.72 -3.33
C ILE A 43 -6.61 1.78 -3.03
N THR A 44 -5.79 1.52 -2.03
CA THR A 44 -4.59 2.30 -1.75
C THR A 44 -3.47 1.81 -2.66
N SER A 45 -3.09 2.60 -3.66
CA SER A 45 -2.02 2.23 -4.61
C SER A 45 -1.33 3.43 -5.23
N PHE A 46 -0.25 3.18 -5.96
CA PHE A 46 0.38 4.16 -6.84
C PHE A 46 0.81 3.54 -8.16
N GLU A 47 0.92 4.38 -9.18
CA GLU A 47 1.28 3.98 -10.53
C GLU A 47 2.12 5.04 -11.25
N GLY A 48 2.83 4.59 -12.27
CA GLY A 48 3.65 5.46 -13.08
C GLY A 48 4.42 4.71 -14.14
N LYS A 49 5.46 5.37 -14.64
CA LYS A 49 6.29 4.87 -15.72
C LYS A 49 7.77 5.04 -15.42
N VAL A 50 8.53 3.97 -15.62
CA VAL A 50 9.99 4.03 -15.68
C VAL A 50 10.43 4.22 -17.13
N THR A 51 11.30 5.19 -17.38
CA THR A 51 11.90 5.42 -18.70
C THR A 51 13.41 5.23 -18.60
N PHE A 52 14.00 4.47 -19.52
CA PHE A 52 15.43 4.16 -19.55
C PHE A 52 16.09 4.90 -20.71
N VAL A 53 17.13 5.68 -20.40
CA VAL A 53 17.88 6.49 -21.36
C VAL A 53 19.33 6.01 -21.39
N GLY A 54 19.86 5.80 -22.60
CA GLY A 54 21.20 5.25 -22.81
C GLY A 54 21.23 3.72 -22.87
N ALA A 55 22.43 3.17 -23.04
CA ALA A 55 22.63 1.73 -23.08
C ALA A 55 22.49 1.13 -21.68
N TRP A 56 21.75 0.04 -21.57
CA TRP A 56 21.67 -0.71 -20.32
C TRP A 56 23.06 -1.21 -19.91
N PRO A 57 23.44 -1.11 -18.62
CA PRO A 57 24.68 -1.70 -18.15
C PRO A 57 24.68 -3.21 -18.34
N GLU A 58 25.82 -3.78 -18.76
CA GLU A 58 25.93 -5.24 -18.91
C GLU A 58 25.88 -5.97 -17.56
N GLY A 59 25.34 -7.19 -17.59
CA GLY A 59 25.32 -8.11 -16.45
C GLY A 59 24.27 -7.78 -15.39
N ILE A 60 23.28 -6.93 -15.70
CA ILE A 60 22.16 -6.67 -14.80
C ILE A 60 21.24 -7.89 -14.79
N ASN A 61 21.14 -8.53 -13.64
CA ASN A 61 20.29 -9.71 -13.44
C ASN A 61 18.90 -9.33 -12.95
N ARG A 62 18.77 -8.20 -12.25
CA ARG A 62 17.50 -7.76 -11.64
C ARG A 62 17.36 -6.26 -11.66
N THR A 63 16.13 -5.80 -11.91
CA THR A 63 15.72 -4.39 -11.80
C THR A 63 14.37 -4.33 -11.10
N TYR A 64 14.26 -3.52 -10.06
CA TYR A 64 13.02 -3.31 -9.31
C TYR A 64 12.81 -1.84 -9.00
N ILE A 65 11.56 -1.45 -8.80
CA ILE A 65 11.23 -0.19 -8.14
C ILE A 65 11.14 -0.48 -6.65
N VAL A 66 11.80 0.34 -5.85
CA VAL A 66 11.92 0.12 -4.41
C VAL A 66 11.51 1.39 -3.69
N VAL A 67 10.73 1.23 -2.63
CA VAL A 67 10.26 2.33 -1.78
C VAL A 67 10.88 2.19 -0.40
N PHE A 68 11.50 3.25 0.09
CA PHE A 68 12.05 3.33 1.44
C PHE A 68 11.32 4.42 2.25
N SER A 69 11.21 4.20 3.56
CA SER A 69 10.70 5.19 4.52
C SER A 69 11.73 6.26 4.86
N GLU A 70 13.02 6.05 4.53
CA GLU A 70 14.10 6.97 4.86
C GLU A 70 15.16 7.02 3.74
N PRO A 71 15.46 8.20 3.16
CA PRO A 71 16.35 8.30 1.99
C PRO A 71 17.83 8.08 2.31
N SER A 72 18.25 8.36 3.55
CA SER A 72 19.64 8.17 4.01
C SER A 72 19.97 6.71 4.32
N ARG A 73 18.96 5.84 4.38
CA ARG A 73 19.11 4.45 4.81
C ARG A 73 18.52 3.52 3.77
N PHE A 74 19.41 2.97 2.94
CA PHE A 74 19.09 1.92 1.98
C PHE A 74 19.43 0.57 2.61
N ASP A 75 18.54 0.08 3.46
CA ASP A 75 18.65 -1.21 4.11
C ASP A 75 17.27 -1.85 4.29
N VAL A 76 17.23 -3.14 4.64
CA VAL A 76 15.97 -3.89 4.72
C VAL A 76 15.01 -3.39 5.79
N ASN A 77 15.46 -2.62 6.79
CA ASN A 77 14.59 -2.13 7.85
C ASN A 77 13.79 -0.89 7.42
N THR A 78 14.28 -0.16 6.43
CA THR A 78 13.60 1.02 5.88
C THR A 78 12.85 0.70 4.60
N LEU A 79 13.03 -0.50 4.05
CA LEU A 79 12.34 -1.01 2.88
C LEU A 79 10.84 -1.16 3.16
N GLN A 80 10.00 -0.49 2.36
CA GLN A 80 8.55 -0.45 2.51
C GLN A 80 7.80 -1.13 1.37
N TYR A 81 8.36 -1.16 0.16
CA TYR A 81 7.66 -1.74 -0.99
C TYR A 81 8.63 -2.12 -2.11
N ILE A 82 8.29 -3.17 -2.87
CA ILE A 82 9.04 -3.60 -4.06
C ILE A 82 8.07 -3.88 -5.21
N ILE A 83 8.39 -3.33 -6.38
CA ILE A 83 7.63 -3.52 -7.62
C ILE A 83 8.55 -4.09 -8.70
N GLY A 84 8.06 -5.08 -9.45
CA GLY A 84 8.73 -5.67 -10.60
C GLY A 84 8.62 -7.19 -10.64
N PRO A 85 9.56 -7.90 -11.31
CA PRO A 85 10.79 -7.38 -11.94
C PRO A 85 10.51 -6.55 -13.19
N ILE A 86 11.37 -5.54 -13.44
CA ILE A 86 11.42 -4.85 -14.73
C ILE A 86 12.31 -5.68 -15.69
N PRO A 87 11.84 -6.05 -16.89
CA PRO A 87 12.64 -6.81 -17.84
C PRO A 87 13.89 -6.04 -18.31
N TYR A 88 15.00 -6.74 -18.48
CA TYR A 88 16.25 -6.15 -18.98
C TYR A 88 16.11 -5.64 -20.42
N GLY A 89 16.70 -4.48 -20.71
CA GLY A 89 16.81 -3.94 -22.07
C GLY A 89 15.56 -3.20 -22.58
N VAL A 90 14.51 -3.07 -21.77
CA VAL A 90 13.33 -2.27 -22.13
C VAL A 90 13.63 -0.78 -22.09
N SER A 91 12.97 0.00 -22.95
CA SER A 91 13.06 1.46 -22.93
C SER A 91 12.06 2.10 -21.95
N GLU A 92 10.91 1.45 -21.73
CA GLU A 92 9.86 1.93 -20.85
C GLU A 92 9.18 0.77 -20.11
N PHE A 93 8.70 1.04 -18.90
CA PHE A 93 7.92 0.09 -18.10
C PHE A 93 6.82 0.83 -17.33
N ASN A 94 5.57 0.61 -17.72
CA ASN A 94 4.41 1.07 -16.95
C ASN A 94 4.18 0.11 -15.79
N TYR A 95 3.87 0.66 -14.62
CA TYR A 95 3.66 -0.15 -13.43
C TYR A 95 2.54 0.41 -12.57
N ASN A 96 1.91 -0.48 -11.80
CA ASN A 96 1.12 -0.10 -10.63
C ASN A 96 1.49 -1.00 -9.44
N SER A 97 1.34 -0.45 -8.25
CA SER A 97 1.77 -1.10 -7.01
C SER A 97 0.92 -2.31 -6.64
N ILE A 98 -0.18 -2.61 -7.34
CA ILE A 98 -1.05 -3.76 -7.03
C ILE A 98 -0.66 -4.95 -7.90
N GLU A 99 -0.69 -4.78 -9.21
CA GLU A 99 -0.46 -5.83 -10.20
C GLU A 99 1.01 -6.25 -10.27
N ASN A 100 1.93 -5.32 -10.00
CA ASN A 100 3.36 -5.56 -10.10
C ASN A 100 4.05 -5.77 -8.74
N ASN A 101 3.28 -5.99 -7.66
CA ASN A 101 3.82 -6.30 -6.35
C ASN A 101 4.39 -7.72 -6.31
N LEU A 102 5.59 -7.88 -5.75
CA LEU A 102 6.19 -9.21 -5.52
C LEU A 102 5.57 -9.99 -4.36
N GLY A 103 4.71 -9.36 -3.56
CA GLY A 103 4.06 -9.99 -2.40
C GLY A 103 4.99 -10.27 -1.22
N LEU A 104 6.23 -9.77 -1.27
CA LEU A 104 7.24 -9.96 -0.22
C LEU A 104 7.04 -9.03 0.98
N ILE A 105 6.36 -7.91 0.78
CA ILE A 105 6.12 -6.89 1.81
C ILE A 105 4.61 -6.66 1.91
N PRO A 106 4.05 -6.55 3.14
CA PRO A 106 2.63 -6.35 3.35
C PRO A 106 2.07 -5.11 2.62
N LYS A 107 0.73 -5.07 2.54
CA LYS A 107 -0.05 -4.06 1.83
C LYS A 107 0.46 -2.64 2.12
N LEU A 108 0.62 -1.86 1.05
CA LEU A 108 1.00 -0.45 1.11
C LEU A 108 0.03 0.32 2.01
N ALA A 109 0.56 1.02 3.00
CA ALA A 109 -0.22 1.86 3.91
C ALA A 109 -0.30 3.30 3.40
N ALA A 110 -1.30 4.04 3.89
CA ALA A 110 -1.31 5.48 3.72
C ALA A 110 -0.13 6.11 4.48
N GLY A 111 0.50 7.12 3.91
CA GLY A 111 1.69 7.75 4.48
C GLY A 111 2.56 8.46 3.46
N GLU A 112 3.69 8.98 3.94
CA GLU A 112 4.69 9.65 3.12
C GLU A 112 5.94 8.76 2.97
N TYR A 113 6.36 8.57 1.73
CA TYR A 113 7.50 7.76 1.35
C TYR A 113 8.52 8.64 0.62
N PRO A 114 9.55 9.12 1.32
CA PRO A 114 10.47 10.14 0.81
C PRO A 114 11.47 9.63 -0.23
N TYR A 115 11.46 8.33 -0.53
CA TYR A 115 12.47 7.74 -1.38
C TYR A 115 11.91 6.57 -2.20
N VAL A 116 11.56 6.88 -3.45
CA VAL A 116 11.15 5.90 -4.46
C VAL A 116 12.21 5.88 -5.55
N ILE A 117 12.72 4.69 -5.86
CA ILE A 117 13.87 4.54 -6.75
C ILE A 117 13.72 3.33 -7.66
N VAL A 118 14.53 3.29 -8.71
CA VAL A 118 14.81 2.07 -9.47
C VAL A 118 16.16 1.53 -9.04
N ALA A 119 16.19 0.32 -8.52
CA ALA A 119 17.39 -0.37 -8.07
C ALA A 119 17.74 -1.54 -9.00
N GLN A 120 19.02 -1.66 -9.34
CA GLN A 120 19.53 -2.74 -10.17
C GLN A 120 20.59 -3.56 -9.43
N SER A 121 20.61 -4.86 -9.70
CA SER A 121 21.61 -5.78 -9.16
C SER A 121 22.22 -6.64 -10.26
N LYS A 122 23.54 -6.85 -10.14
CA LYS A 122 24.30 -7.78 -10.98
C LYS A 122 24.44 -9.16 -10.34
N THR A 123 24.03 -9.36 -9.09
CA THR A 123 24.21 -10.67 -8.45
C THR A 123 23.23 -11.68 -9.03
N PRO A 124 23.65 -12.93 -9.29
CA PRO A 124 22.76 -13.98 -9.75
C PRO A 124 21.71 -14.37 -8.72
N GLU A 125 22.04 -14.28 -7.43
CA GLU A 125 21.13 -14.56 -6.31
C GLU A 125 20.54 -13.28 -5.73
N LEU A 126 19.31 -13.37 -5.19
CA LEU A 126 18.67 -12.25 -4.50
C LEU A 126 19.46 -11.93 -3.22
N SER A 127 19.94 -10.71 -3.12
CA SER A 127 20.67 -10.24 -1.94
C SER A 127 19.93 -9.12 -1.23
N LEU A 128 19.99 -9.14 0.09
CA LEU A 128 19.51 -8.07 0.96
C LEU A 128 20.62 -7.07 1.32
N LEU A 129 21.86 -7.31 0.86
CA LEU A 129 23.01 -6.48 1.16
C LEU A 129 23.03 -5.26 0.25
N ARG A 130 23.12 -4.06 0.86
CA ARG A 130 23.20 -2.78 0.14
C ARG A 130 24.22 -2.77 -0.99
N GLN A 131 25.39 -3.37 -0.80
CA GLN A 131 26.50 -3.35 -1.75
C GLN A 131 26.20 -4.04 -3.09
N ASP A 132 25.19 -4.93 -3.11
CA ASP A 132 24.82 -5.71 -4.30
C ASP A 132 23.82 -4.96 -5.20
N TRP A 133 23.44 -3.74 -4.80
CA TRP A 133 22.45 -2.91 -5.48
C TRP A 133 23.04 -1.57 -5.92
N THR A 134 22.54 -1.06 -7.03
CA THR A 134 22.86 0.26 -7.58
C THR A 134 21.57 1.01 -7.87
N VAL A 135 21.57 2.31 -7.60
CA VAL A 135 20.42 3.19 -7.89
C VAL A 135 20.53 3.64 -9.34
N ALA A 136 19.59 3.23 -10.18
CA ALA A 136 19.53 3.60 -11.59
C ALA A 136 18.68 4.84 -11.84
N GLY A 137 17.67 5.09 -10.99
CA GLY A 137 16.78 6.24 -11.11
C GLY A 137 16.14 6.59 -9.77
N ILE A 138 15.76 7.85 -9.62
CA ILE A 138 15.11 8.40 -8.42
C ILE A 138 13.83 9.12 -8.87
N TYR A 139 12.75 8.92 -8.13
CA TYR A 139 11.53 9.71 -8.31
C TYR A 139 11.75 11.15 -7.84
N PHE A 140 11.32 12.11 -8.66
CA PHE A 140 11.35 13.54 -8.36
C PHE A 140 9.95 14.12 -8.53
N ASN A 141 9.57 15.05 -7.65
CA ASN A 141 8.32 15.78 -7.84
C ASN A 141 8.40 16.64 -9.12
N GLN A 142 7.28 16.79 -9.81
CA GLN A 142 7.24 17.54 -11.07
C GLN A 142 7.81 18.96 -10.89
N GLY A 143 8.81 19.29 -11.71
CA GLY A 143 9.44 20.61 -11.72
C GLY A 143 10.58 20.82 -10.70
N ASN A 144 10.87 19.85 -9.83
CA ASN A 144 12.00 19.93 -8.90
C ASN A 144 12.85 18.66 -8.90
N THR A 145 14.04 18.75 -9.51
CA THR A 145 15.02 17.66 -9.55
C THR A 145 16.15 17.82 -8.53
N ALA A 146 16.10 18.85 -7.67
CA ALA A 146 17.16 19.12 -6.69
C ALA A 146 17.10 18.18 -5.49
N LEU A 147 15.91 17.69 -5.13
CA LEU A 147 15.67 16.79 -3.99
C LEU A 147 14.70 15.68 -4.40
N PRO A 148 14.90 14.43 -3.92
CA PRO A 148 13.96 13.34 -4.17
C PRO A 148 12.52 13.73 -3.86
N GLY A 149 11.59 13.28 -4.71
CA GLY A 149 10.17 13.47 -4.51
C GLY A 149 9.63 12.63 -3.36
N ILE A 150 8.61 13.14 -2.69
CA ILE A 150 7.90 12.40 -1.64
C ILE A 150 6.66 11.78 -2.27
N LEU A 151 6.59 10.46 -2.29
CA LEU A 151 5.39 9.73 -2.64
C LEU A 151 4.40 9.80 -1.48
N LYS A 152 3.31 10.53 -1.67
CA LYS A 152 2.22 10.65 -0.69
C LYS A 152 1.12 9.68 -1.05
N ILE A 153 0.92 8.66 -0.23
CA ILE A 153 -0.14 7.67 -0.40
C ILE A 153 -1.31 8.06 0.50
N GLU A 154 -2.46 8.27 -0.13
CA GLU A 154 -3.72 8.56 0.55
C GLU A 154 -4.55 7.27 0.65
N GLN A 155 -5.23 7.09 1.77
CA GLN A 155 -6.07 5.92 1.98
C GLN A 155 -7.21 5.88 0.95
N GLY A 156 -7.39 4.73 0.30
CA GLY A 156 -8.46 4.53 -0.69
C GLY A 156 -8.27 5.27 -2.01
N LYS A 157 -7.05 5.74 -2.30
CA LYS A 157 -6.73 6.44 -3.56
C LYS A 157 -5.61 5.76 -4.34
N VAL A 158 -5.72 5.89 -5.66
CA VAL A 158 -4.64 5.59 -6.61
C VAL A 158 -3.87 6.88 -6.88
N VAL A 159 -2.57 6.86 -6.59
CA VAL A 159 -1.66 7.99 -6.84
C VAL A 159 -0.94 7.77 -8.17
N SER A 160 -1.33 8.52 -9.19
CA SER A 160 -0.74 8.41 -10.53
C SER A 160 0.39 9.41 -10.77
N GLY A 161 1.17 9.17 -11.83
CA GLY A 161 2.21 10.11 -12.28
C GLY A 161 3.53 9.98 -11.54
N ILE A 162 3.77 8.85 -10.87
CA ILE A 162 5.03 8.53 -10.20
C ILE A 162 6.04 8.07 -11.27
N ASN A 163 6.51 9.00 -12.08
CA ASN A 163 7.39 8.69 -13.20
C ASN A 163 8.87 8.78 -12.78
N ILE A 164 9.68 7.82 -13.22
CA ILE A 164 11.10 7.74 -12.89
C ILE A 164 11.90 7.66 -14.19
N THR A 165 12.93 8.49 -14.32
CA THR A 165 13.89 8.39 -15.43
C THR A 165 15.18 7.77 -14.92
N CYS A 166 15.61 6.71 -15.58
CA CYS A 166 16.90 6.08 -15.38
C CYS A 166 17.81 6.50 -16.54
N ASP A 167 18.61 7.55 -16.33
CA ASP A 167 19.59 7.99 -17.31
C ASP A 167 20.94 7.33 -17.04
N PHE A 168 21.27 6.31 -17.82
CA PHE A 168 22.53 5.57 -17.67
C PHE A 168 23.76 6.39 -18.09
N ASN A 169 23.57 7.50 -18.81
CA ASN A 169 24.67 8.41 -19.15
C ASN A 169 24.96 9.40 -18.01
N ASN A 170 23.99 9.64 -17.13
CA ASN A 170 24.11 10.51 -15.97
C ASN A 170 23.43 9.89 -14.74
N PRO A 171 23.97 8.77 -14.23
CA PRO A 171 23.33 8.01 -13.16
C PRO A 171 23.30 8.82 -11.85
N PRO A 172 22.30 8.59 -10.98
CA PRO A 172 22.24 9.26 -9.69
C PRO A 172 23.46 8.96 -8.80
N VAL A 173 23.76 9.91 -7.90
CA VAL A 173 24.75 9.70 -6.83
C VAL A 173 24.33 8.49 -5.99
N GLN A 174 25.25 7.54 -5.81
CA GLN A 174 24.97 6.31 -5.09
C GLN A 174 24.97 6.56 -3.59
N PRO A 175 23.94 6.13 -2.83
CA PRO A 175 23.96 6.26 -1.37
C PRO A 175 25.11 5.43 -0.79
N PRO A 176 25.74 5.88 0.31
CA PRO A 176 26.90 5.19 0.87
C PRO A 176 26.56 3.76 1.26
N SER A 177 27.52 2.86 1.09
CA SER A 177 27.44 1.53 1.68
C SER A 177 27.73 1.68 3.18
N ARG A 178 26.86 1.16 4.06
CA ARG A 178 27.02 1.23 5.53
C ARG A 178 28.41 0.75 6.03
N TRP A 179 29.08 -0.10 5.26
CA TRP A 179 30.41 -0.66 5.56
C TRP A 179 31.61 0.18 5.07
N LYS A 180 31.38 1.32 4.40
CA LYS A 180 32.45 2.27 4.03
C LYS A 180 32.58 3.43 5.03
N MET A 181 31.81 3.43 6.11
CA MET A 181 32.02 4.37 7.21
C MET A 181 32.93 3.71 8.24
N ASN A 182 34.22 4.09 8.19
CA ASN A 182 35.35 3.80 9.09
C ASN A 182 36.49 3.13 8.33
N TYR A 183 37.52 3.93 7.99
CA TYR A 183 38.97 3.67 8.06
C TYR A 183 39.69 4.70 7.17
N GLU A 184 39.63 5.97 7.55
CA GLU A 184 40.71 6.94 7.36
C GLU A 184 40.82 7.79 8.63
#